data_AF-A0A7W1WTU2-F1
#
_entry.id   AF-A0A7W1WTU2-F1
#
_cell.length_a   1.000
_cell.length_b   1.000
_cell.length_c   1.000
_cell.angle_alpha   90.00
_cell.angle_beta   90.00
_cell.angle_gamma   90.00
#
_symmetry.space_group_name_H-M   'P 1'
#
loop_
_entity.id
_entity.type
_entity.pdbx_description
1 polymer ?
#
loop_
_entity_poly.entity_id
_entity_poly.type
_entity_poly.pdbx_seq_one_letter_code
_entity_poly.pdbx_strand_id
1 'polypeptide(L)'
;MGQIIDLEQIRTVRRDRIRNEALKRFPWREMERISRDVLEPMVRFWSEKKRHILLELVYRSVYEAFVYGMLEAKNARGHLRDLSDSHTWDDIYRLFYQENCQQLMQQMVNQFAIFQWLDEWRCESVCLLLEYLIRVWFIEGLQFSDKS
;
A
#
# COMPACT_ATOMS: atom_id res chain seq x y z
N MET A 1 -42.56 7.69 1.19
CA MET A 1 -41.43 8.58 0.84
C MET A 1 -40.15 7.77 1.00
N GLY A 2 -39.61 7.24 -0.10
CA GLY A 2 -38.40 6.42 -0.03
C GLY A 2 -37.21 7.29 0.34
N GLN A 3 -36.59 7.02 1.48
CA GLN A 3 -35.29 7.59 1.81
C GLN A 3 -34.30 7.08 0.77
N ILE A 4 -33.82 7.97 -0.09
CA ILE A 4 -32.68 7.68 -0.96
C ILE A 4 -31.50 7.55 0.00
N ILE A 5 -31.21 6.33 0.41
CA ILE A 5 -29.99 6.01 1.14
C ILE A 5 -28.86 6.29 0.16
N ASP A 6 -28.18 7.41 0.36
CA ASP A 6 -27.05 7.82 -0.48
C ASP A 6 -25.88 6.87 -0.22
N LEU A 7 -25.83 5.80 -1.02
CA LEU A 7 -24.83 4.73 -0.92
C LEU A 7 -23.40 5.27 -1.01
N GLU A 8 -23.20 6.43 -1.65
CA GLU A 8 -21.89 7.08 -1.73
C GLU A 8 -21.46 7.66 -0.39
N GLN A 9 -22.36 8.31 0.35
CA GLN A 9 -22.05 8.85 1.68
C GLN A 9 -21.66 7.73 2.66
N ILE A 10 -22.38 6.60 2.63
CA ILE A 10 -22.08 5.44 3.47
C ILE A 10 -20.72 4.82 3.11
N ARG A 11 -20.39 4.75 1.82
CA ARG A 11 -19.08 4.26 1.34
C ARG A 11 -17.94 5.17 1.78
N THR A 12 -18.13 6.49 1.72
CA THR A 12 -17.14 7.48 2.15
C THR A 12 -16.89 7.41 3.66
N VAL A 13 -17.96 7.39 4.47
CA VAL A 13 -17.85 7.24 5.93
C VAL A 13 -17.15 5.94 6.31
N ARG A 14 -17.45 4.84 5.60
CA ARG A 14 -16.79 3.55 5.83
C ARG A 14 -15.30 3.62 5.48
N ARG A 15 -14.93 4.24 4.36
CA ARG A 15 -13.52 4.43 3.95
C ARG A 15 -12.76 5.28 4.97
N ASP A 16 -13.35 6.38 5.42
CA ASP A 16 -12.71 7.27 6.39
C ASP A 16 -12.56 6.59 7.76
N ARG A 17 -13.54 5.79 8.17
CA ARG A 17 -13.42 4.95 9.37
C ARG A 17 -12.25 3.97 9.26
N ILE A 18 -12.13 3.27 8.14
CA ILE A 18 -11.05 2.29 7.91
C ILE A 18 -9.69 2.99 7.84
N ARG A 19 -9.60 4.17 7.24
CA ARG A 19 -8.37 4.99 7.26
C ARG A 19 -8.00 5.43 8.68
N ASN A 20 -8.95 5.90 9.46
CA ASN A 20 -8.70 6.28 10.84
C ASN A 20 -8.29 5.09 11.72
N GLU A 21 -8.85 3.91 11.44
CA GLU A 21 -8.45 2.67 12.09
C GLU A 21 -7.05 2.22 11.66
N ALA A 22 -6.75 2.31 10.36
CA ALA A 22 -5.44 2.03 9.81
C ALA A 22 -4.38 2.93 10.45
N LEU A 23 -4.59 4.25 10.54
CA LEU A 23 -3.63 5.18 11.18
C LEU A 23 -3.27 4.77 12.62
N LYS A 24 -4.25 4.29 13.39
CA LYS A 24 -4.05 3.88 14.79
C LYS A 24 -3.29 2.56 14.91
N ARG A 25 -3.46 1.67 13.93
CA ARG A 25 -2.93 0.30 13.95
C ARG A 25 -1.71 0.11 13.07
N PHE A 26 -1.38 1.11 12.26
CA PHE A 26 -0.29 1.04 11.30
C PHE A 26 1.04 0.79 12.04
N PRO A 27 1.82 -0.22 11.61
CA PRO A 27 3.13 -0.53 12.21
C PRO A 27 4.20 0.56 11.93
N TRP A 28 4.10 1.69 12.63
CA TRP A 28 5.01 2.84 12.46
C TRP A 28 6.47 2.48 12.75
N ARG A 29 6.73 1.54 13.67
CA ARG A 29 8.09 1.11 14.03
C ARG A 29 8.78 0.37 12.88
N GLU A 30 8.05 -0.51 12.20
CA GLU A 30 8.52 -1.23 11.02
C GLU A 30 8.81 -0.26 9.88
N MET A 31 7.97 0.77 9.72
CA MET A 31 8.18 1.82 8.72
C MET A 31 9.42 2.68 9.05
N GLU A 32 9.63 3.04 10.31
CA GLU A 32 10.88 3.72 10.72
C GLU A 32 12.12 2.86 10.44
N ARG A 33 12.02 1.54 10.66
CA ARG A 33 13.10 0.60 10.33
C ARG A 33 13.39 0.58 8.83
N ILE A 34 12.36 0.46 7.99
CA ILE A 34 12.50 0.51 6.51
C ILE A 34 13.14 1.84 6.09
N SER A 35 12.72 2.95 6.70
CA SER A 35 13.28 4.26 6.40
C SER A 35 14.78 4.35 6.71
N ARG A 36 15.23 3.77 7.83
CA ARG A 36 16.65 3.83 8.24
C ARG A 36 17.51 2.79 7.54
N ASP A 37 17.02 1.57 7.40
CA ASP A 37 17.83 0.43 6.98
C ASP A 37 17.83 0.24 5.44
N VAL A 38 16.76 0.70 4.76
CA VAL A 38 16.58 0.50 3.32
C VAL A 38 16.62 1.81 2.57
N LEU A 39 15.84 2.82 2.99
CA LEU A 39 15.75 4.09 2.25
C LEU A 39 16.99 4.96 2.42
N GLU A 40 17.48 5.13 3.65
CA GLU A 40 18.63 6.01 3.92
C GLU A 40 19.89 5.62 3.13
N PRO A 41 20.28 4.33 3.00
CA PRO A 41 21.39 3.93 2.14
C PRO A 41 21.18 4.28 0.66
N MET A 42 19.95 4.17 0.14
CA MET A 42 19.64 4.45 -1.27
C MET A 42 19.72 5.95 -1.61
N VAL A 43 19.38 6.80 -0.64
CA VAL A 43 19.28 8.26 -0.83
C VAL A 43 20.40 9.06 -0.17
N ARG A 44 21.37 8.40 0.45
CA ARG A 44 22.46 9.06 1.20
C ARG A 44 23.19 10.14 0.40
N PHE A 45 23.32 9.94 -0.91
CA PHE A 45 24.01 10.85 -1.83
C PHE A 45 23.05 11.80 -2.58
N TRP A 46 21.76 11.78 -2.25
CA TRP A 46 20.77 12.62 -2.92
C TRP A 46 20.67 13.97 -2.22
N SER A 47 20.18 14.97 -2.93
CA SER A 47 19.83 16.24 -2.29
C SER A 47 18.67 16.04 -1.31
N GLU A 48 18.64 16.86 -0.26
CA GLU A 48 17.61 16.79 0.78
C GLU A 48 16.19 16.82 0.21
N LYS A 49 15.94 17.65 -0.81
CA LYS A 49 14.67 17.72 -1.52
C LYS A 49 14.28 16.39 -2.17
N LYS A 50 15.21 15.73 -2.88
CA LYS A 50 14.94 14.43 -3.52
C LYS A 50 14.73 13.34 -2.48
N ARG A 51 15.50 13.36 -1.38
CA ARG A 51 15.32 12.45 -0.26
C ARG A 51 13.92 12.59 0.34
N HIS A 52 13.46 13.82 0.58
CA HIS A 52 12.15 14.07 1.16
C HIS A 52 11.02 13.57 0.25
N ILE A 53 11.09 13.88 -1.05
CA ILE A 53 10.11 13.40 -2.05
C ILE A 53 10.03 11.87 -2.05
N LEU A 54 11.17 11.17 -2.04
CA LEU A 54 11.16 9.71 -2.02
C LEU A 54 10.59 9.17 -0.72
N LEU A 55 10.97 9.74 0.43
CA LEU A 55 10.43 9.33 1.72
C LEU A 55 8.91 9.49 1.72
N GLU A 56 8.38 10.66 1.37
CA GLU A 56 6.93 10.90 1.30
C GLU A 56 6.22 9.92 0.37
N LEU A 57 6.79 9.66 -0.82
CA LEU A 57 6.26 8.66 -1.74
C LEU A 57 6.16 7.29 -1.09
N VAL A 58 7.24 6.84 -0.44
CA VAL A 58 7.30 5.51 0.16
C VAL A 58 6.33 5.40 1.33
N TYR A 59 6.31 6.39 2.24
CA TYR A 59 5.34 6.45 3.34
C TYR A 59 3.90 6.39 2.82
N ARG A 60 3.58 7.17 1.78
CA ARG A 60 2.23 7.22 1.23
C ARG A 60 1.85 5.93 0.50
N SER A 61 2.76 5.37 -0.30
CA SER A 61 2.51 4.13 -1.05
C SER A 61 2.30 2.96 -0.11
N VAL A 62 3.16 2.84 0.91
CA VAL A 62 3.05 1.82 1.94
C VAL A 62 1.71 1.93 2.70
N TYR A 63 1.36 3.15 3.12
CA TYR A 63 0.12 3.38 3.87
C TYR A 63 -1.13 3.08 3.03
N GLU A 64 -1.19 3.54 1.77
CA GLU A 64 -2.32 3.25 0.90
C GLU A 64 -2.42 1.75 0.56
N ALA A 65 -1.29 1.06 0.39
CA ALA A 65 -1.28 -0.39 0.21
C ALA A 65 -1.84 -1.13 1.44
N PHE A 66 -1.45 -0.70 2.65
CA PHE A 66 -1.96 -1.26 3.90
C PHE A 66 -3.47 -1.03 4.07
N VAL A 67 -3.94 0.19 3.81
CA VAL A 67 -5.37 0.52 3.83
C VAL A 67 -6.12 -0.31 2.79
N TYR A 68 -5.54 -0.49 1.60
CA TYR A 68 -6.15 -1.29 0.54
C TYR A 68 -6.29 -2.76 0.96
N GLY A 69 -5.26 -3.33 1.59
CA GLY A 69 -5.33 -4.65 2.21
C GLY A 69 -6.47 -4.73 3.24
N MET A 70 -6.57 -3.78 4.16
CA MET A 70 -7.66 -3.78 5.14
C MET A 70 -9.06 -3.70 4.50
N LEU A 71 -9.21 -2.95 3.41
CA LEU A 71 -10.48 -2.84 2.68
C LEU A 71 -10.87 -4.16 2.01
N GLU A 72 -9.91 -4.84 1.41
CA GLU A 72 -10.13 -6.07 0.64
C GLU A 72 -10.10 -7.35 1.48
N ALA A 73 -9.75 -7.26 2.78
CA ALA A 73 -9.60 -8.42 3.67
C ALA A 73 -10.81 -9.35 3.70
N LYS A 74 -12.04 -8.84 3.53
CA LYS A 74 -13.24 -9.69 3.45
C LYS A 74 -13.30 -10.47 2.13
N ASN A 75 -12.99 -9.82 1.01
CA ASN A 75 -13.03 -10.43 -0.32
C ASN A 75 -11.88 -11.43 -0.49
N ALA A 76 -10.68 -11.05 -0.07
CA ALA A 76 -9.50 -11.91 -0.11
C ALA A 76 -9.68 -13.20 0.72
N ARG A 77 -10.41 -13.13 1.84
CA ARG A 77 -10.81 -14.32 2.62
C ARG A 77 -11.79 -15.22 1.88
N GLY A 78 -12.70 -14.64 1.08
CA GLY A 78 -13.56 -15.42 0.19
C GLY A 78 -12.71 -16.21 -0.79
N HIS A 79 -11.80 -15.53 -1.48
CA HIS A 79 -10.88 -16.17 -2.43
C HIS A 79 -10.00 -17.24 -1.78
N LEU A 80 -9.49 -17.00 -0.57
CA LEU A 80 -8.68 -17.98 0.16
C LEU A 80 -9.47 -19.22 0.59
N ARG A 81 -10.78 -19.09 0.82
CA ARG A 81 -11.66 -20.24 1.13
C ARG A 81 -12.08 -21.00 -0.12
N ASP A 82 -12.27 -20.30 -1.22
CA ASP A 82 -12.68 -20.88 -2.51
C ASP A 82 -11.51 -21.64 -3.17
N LEU A 83 -10.28 -21.20 -2.89
CA LEU A 83 -9.06 -21.90 -3.26
C LEU A 83 -8.68 -22.89 -2.15
N SER A 84 -8.18 -24.07 -2.52
CA SER A 84 -7.83 -25.14 -1.58
C SER A 84 -6.89 -24.67 -0.45
N ASP A 85 -6.91 -25.35 0.70
CA ASP A 85 -6.15 -25.07 1.95
C ASP A 85 -4.62 -24.88 1.80
N SER A 86 -4.07 -25.15 0.61
CA SER A 86 -2.65 -24.99 0.29
C SER A 86 -2.24 -23.57 -0.14
N HIS A 87 -3.19 -22.67 -0.42
CA HIS A 87 -2.87 -21.34 -0.94
C HIS A 87 -2.46 -20.37 0.18
N THR A 88 -1.46 -19.54 -0.10
CA THR A 88 -0.97 -18.51 0.81
C THR A 88 -1.57 -17.15 0.47
N TRP A 89 -1.47 -16.18 1.39
CA TRP A 89 -1.80 -14.78 1.09
C TRP A 89 -1.03 -14.21 -0.10
N ASP A 90 0.16 -14.76 -0.36
CA ASP A 90 0.97 -14.37 -1.50
C ASP A 90 0.36 -14.81 -2.83
N ASP A 91 -0.19 -16.02 -2.86
CA ASP A 91 -0.87 -16.55 -4.04
C ASP A 91 -2.14 -15.75 -4.31
N ILE A 92 -2.89 -15.40 -3.26
CA ILE A 92 -4.05 -14.51 -3.36
C ILE A 92 -3.67 -13.14 -3.91
N TYR A 93 -2.57 -12.55 -3.42
CA TYR A 93 -2.06 -11.29 -3.96
C TYR A 93 -1.78 -11.39 -5.47
N ARG A 94 -1.02 -12.41 -5.88
CA ARG A 94 -0.63 -12.60 -7.29
C ARG A 94 -1.83 -12.84 -8.20
N LEU A 95 -2.80 -13.63 -7.75
CA LEU A 95 -3.95 -14.03 -8.56
C LEU A 95 -5.00 -12.93 -8.71
N PHE A 96 -5.23 -12.11 -7.66
CA PHE A 96 -6.39 -11.20 -7.63
C PHE A 96 -6.05 -9.72 -7.44
N TYR A 97 -4.88 -9.38 -6.91
CA TYR A 97 -4.60 -8.02 -6.45
C TYR A 97 -3.34 -7.38 -7.05
N GLN A 98 -2.50 -8.16 -7.72
CA GLN A 98 -1.24 -7.68 -8.29
C GLN A 98 -1.46 -6.53 -9.27
N GLU A 99 -2.40 -6.65 -10.22
CA GLU A 99 -2.68 -5.60 -11.20
C GLU A 99 -3.17 -4.30 -10.53
N ASN A 100 -4.10 -4.41 -9.58
CA ASN A 100 -4.62 -3.26 -8.85
C ASN A 100 -3.52 -2.57 -8.02
N CYS A 101 -2.63 -3.34 -7.42
CA CYS A 101 -1.50 -2.82 -6.66
C CYS A 101 -0.44 -2.17 -7.57
N GLN A 102 -0.23 -2.70 -8.79
CA GLN A 102 0.60 -2.06 -9.80
C GLN A 102 -0.02 -0.73 -10.28
N GLN A 103 -1.33 -0.67 -10.44
CA GLN A 103 -2.04 0.58 -10.75
C GLN A 103 -1.90 1.60 -9.62
N LEU A 104 -2.04 1.17 -8.35
CA LEU A 104 -1.80 2.02 -7.18
C LEU A 104 -0.37 2.57 -7.18
N MET A 105 0.63 1.72 -7.42
CA MET A 105 2.02 2.12 -7.53
C MET A 105 2.19 3.20 -8.61
N GLN A 106 1.66 2.95 -9.82
CA GLN A 106 1.79 3.88 -10.94
C GLN A 106 1.12 5.23 -10.63
N GLN A 107 -0.05 5.21 -9.97
CA GLN A 107 -0.70 6.44 -9.52
C GLN A 107 0.17 7.24 -8.55
N MET A 108 0.79 6.56 -7.57
CA MET A 108 1.69 7.23 -6.62
C MET A 108 2.93 7.79 -7.32
N VAL A 109 3.59 7.01 -8.16
CA VAL A 109 4.76 7.44 -8.94
C VAL A 109 4.46 8.67 -9.80
N ASN A 110 3.28 8.67 -10.45
CA ASN A 110 2.81 9.81 -11.27
C ASN A 110 2.51 11.04 -10.40
N GLN A 111 1.87 10.87 -9.24
CA GLN A 111 1.55 11.98 -8.32
C GLN A 111 2.80 12.72 -7.82
N PHE A 112 3.87 11.98 -7.54
CA PHE A 112 5.14 12.56 -7.10
C PHE A 112 6.08 12.91 -8.27
N ALA A 113 5.64 12.68 -9.52
CA ALA A 113 6.40 12.94 -10.74
C ALA A 113 7.82 12.35 -10.71
N ILE A 114 8.00 11.17 -10.11
CA ILE A 114 9.33 10.62 -9.76
C ILE A 114 10.27 10.51 -10.97
N PHE A 115 9.73 10.12 -12.12
CA PHE A 115 10.49 10.00 -13.37
C PHE A 115 11.03 11.33 -13.91
N GLN A 116 10.53 12.47 -13.44
CA GLN A 116 11.06 13.80 -13.78
C GLN A 116 12.27 14.18 -12.91
N TRP A 117 12.44 13.55 -11.75
CA TRP A 117 13.44 13.91 -10.75
C TRP A 117 14.65 12.98 -10.71
N LEU A 118 14.48 11.75 -11.22
CA LEU A 118 15.44 10.65 -11.11
C LEU A 118 15.97 10.23 -12.48
N ASP A 119 17.24 9.84 -12.49
CA ASP A 119 17.84 9.16 -13.64
C ASP A 119 17.26 7.74 -13.78
N GLU A 120 17.28 7.18 -14.99
CA GLU A 120 16.62 5.91 -15.35
C GLU A 120 16.95 4.75 -14.38
N TRP A 121 18.23 4.55 -14.05
CA TRP A 121 18.68 3.53 -13.08
C TRP A 121 18.13 3.71 -11.66
N ARG A 122 17.90 4.96 -11.25
CA ARG A 122 17.32 5.28 -9.94
C ARG A 122 15.81 5.06 -9.95
N CYS A 123 15.17 5.28 -11.09
CA CYS A 123 13.74 4.98 -11.28
C CYS A 123 13.46 3.49 -11.12
N GLU A 124 14.23 2.62 -11.80
CA GLU A 124 14.04 1.16 -11.69
C GLU A 124 14.21 0.66 -10.27
N SER A 125 15.27 1.10 -9.57
CA SER A 125 15.53 0.72 -8.18
C SER A 125 14.39 1.13 -7.24
N VAL A 126 13.84 2.33 -7.46
CA VAL A 126 12.70 2.83 -6.69
C VAL A 126 11.42 2.05 -7.02
N CYS A 127 11.16 1.73 -8.29
CA CYS A 127 10.00 0.94 -8.70
C CYS A 127 10.04 -0.47 -8.10
N LEU A 128 11.18 -1.16 -8.14
CA LEU A 128 11.35 -2.48 -7.53
C LEU A 128 11.11 -2.44 -6.02
N LEU A 129 11.62 -1.41 -5.35
CA LEU A 129 11.39 -1.21 -3.93
C LEU A 129 9.90 -0.99 -3.63
N LEU A 130 9.24 -0.12 -4.40
CA LEU A 130 7.82 0.17 -4.21
C LEU A 130 6.95 -1.05 -4.47
N GLU A 131 7.25 -1.84 -5.51
CA GLU A 131 6.53 -3.08 -5.79
C GLU A 131 6.63 -4.07 -4.63
N TYR A 132 7.85 -4.25 -4.11
CA TYR A 132 8.07 -5.10 -2.93
C TYR A 132 7.30 -4.59 -1.71
N LEU A 133 7.42 -3.30 -1.40
CA LEU A 133 6.78 -2.69 -0.24
C LEU A 133 5.25 -2.74 -0.34
N ILE A 134 4.67 -2.39 -1.49
CA ILE A 134 3.24 -2.43 -1.71
C ILE A 134 2.68 -3.84 -1.48
N ARG A 135 3.35 -4.87 -2.02
CA ARG A 135 2.94 -6.26 -1.80
C ARG A 135 2.97 -6.64 -0.32
N VAL A 136 4.10 -6.38 0.36
CA VAL A 136 4.26 -6.74 1.78
C VAL A 136 3.20 -6.06 2.63
N TRP A 137 3.01 -4.75 2.44
CA TRP A 137 2.12 -3.96 3.28
C TRP A 137 0.65 -4.17 2.95
N PHE A 138 0.31 -4.51 1.70
CA PHE A 138 -1.01 -5.00 1.35
C PHE A 138 -1.34 -6.30 2.09
N ILE A 139 -0.43 -7.27 2.08
CA ILE A 139 -0.62 -8.55 2.78
C ILE A 139 -0.72 -8.33 4.30
N GLU A 140 0.11 -7.46 4.88
CA GLU A 140 -0.02 -7.05 6.28
C GLU A 140 -1.41 -6.46 6.55
N GLY A 141 -1.91 -5.56 5.70
CA GLY A 141 -3.25 -5.00 5.81
C GLY A 141 -4.36 -6.05 5.82
N LEU A 142 -4.23 -7.10 4.98
CA LEU A 142 -5.16 -8.24 4.98
C LEU A 142 -5.17 -8.98 6.33
N GLN A 143 -3.99 -9.28 6.86
CA GLN A 143 -3.83 -10.03 8.10
C GLN A 143 -4.26 -9.23 9.34
N PHE A 144 -4.03 -7.92 9.35
CA PHE A 144 -4.44 -7.07 10.48
C PHE A 144 -5.96 -6.96 10.62
N SER A 145 -6.70 -7.00 9.51
CA SER A 145 -8.17 -7.08 9.55
C SER A 145 -8.68 -8.44 10.07
N ASP A 146 -7.82 -9.46 10.19
CA ASP A 146 -8.20 -10.80 10.69
C ASP A 146 -8.13 -10.90 12.22
N LYS A 147 -7.33 -10.04 12.87
CA LYS A 147 -7.19 -9.97 14.34
C LYS A 147 -8.24 -9.07 15.02
N SER A 148 -9.28 -8.65 14.29
CA SER A 148 -10.32 -7.68 14.69
C SER A 148 -11.68 -8.34 14.76
#